data_AF-A0A0F9FHZ0-F1
#
_entry.id   AF-A0A0F9FHZ0-F1
#
_cell.length_a   1.000
_cell.length_b   1.000
_cell.length_c   1.000
_cell.angle_alpha   90.00
_cell.angle_beta   90.00
_cell.angle_gamma   90.00
#
_symmetry.space_group_name_H-M   'P 1'
#
loop_
_entity.id
_entity.type
_entity.pdbx_description
1 polymer ?
#
loop_
_entity_poly.entity_id
_entity_poly.type
_entity_poly.pdbx_seq_one_letter_code
_entity_poly.pdbx_strand_id
1 'polypeptide(L)'
;MATALPFISAGLIIGGTLLSAQAQKEAGEEAEAAAKANALQAAENARIVRAEGRKRAARAVRGGERLKSTQRAAFGKSGVLLTGSAQEILAETDRVTAEDVEAILTASETGQAEFLFEASQRTRQAKAAARAAKIAPLATLVSGAGKAAIALQPAFQPKV
;
A
#
# COMPACT_ATOMS: atom_id res chain seq x y z
N MET A 1 7.80 -47.42 -40.30
CA MET A 1 7.75 -45.95 -40.47
C MET A 1 7.28 -45.29 -39.16
N ALA A 2 8.16 -45.01 -38.19
CA ALA A 2 7.77 -44.30 -36.96
C ALA A 2 8.99 -43.83 -36.13
N THR A 3 9.80 -42.89 -36.61
CA THR A 3 10.95 -42.36 -35.84
C THR A 3 11.24 -40.86 -36.01
N ALA A 4 10.29 -40.05 -36.50
CA ALA A 4 10.55 -38.64 -36.83
C ALA A 4 9.95 -37.59 -35.87
N LEU A 5 9.41 -37.98 -34.70
CA LEU A 5 8.59 -37.08 -33.87
C LEU A 5 9.21 -36.41 -32.61
N PRO A 6 10.44 -36.70 -32.12
CA PRO A 6 10.93 -36.04 -30.89
C PRO A 6 11.55 -34.65 -31.09
N PHE A 7 11.85 -34.22 -32.33
CA PHE A 7 12.53 -32.94 -32.58
C PHE A 7 11.59 -31.74 -32.78
N ILE A 8 10.35 -31.97 -33.24
CA ILE A 8 9.37 -30.89 -33.46
C ILE A 8 8.83 -30.35 -32.12
N SER A 9 8.74 -31.19 -31.09
CA SER A 9 8.33 -30.78 -29.74
C SER A 9 9.38 -29.91 -29.04
N ALA A 10 10.68 -30.16 -29.24
CA ALA A 10 11.75 -29.35 -28.67
C ALA A 10 11.76 -27.90 -29.22
N GLY A 11 11.50 -27.71 -30.53
CA GLY A 11 11.42 -26.39 -31.16
C GLY A 11 10.23 -25.55 -30.68
N LEU A 12 9.06 -26.18 -30.47
CA LEU A 12 7.87 -25.54 -29.90
C LEU A 12 8.06 -25.13 -28.43
N ILE A 13 8.78 -25.94 -27.65
CA ILE A 13 9.10 -25.63 -26.26
C ILE A 13 10.03 -24.41 -26.19
N ILE A 14 11.09 -24.36 -27.02
CA ILE A 14 12.05 -23.23 -27.03
C ILE A 14 11.38 -21.93 -27.50
N GLY A 15 10.60 -21.98 -28.59
CA GLY A 15 9.86 -20.83 -29.11
C GLY A 15 8.81 -20.29 -28.14
N GLY A 16 8.06 -21.18 -27.46
CA GLY A 16 7.09 -20.81 -26.43
C GLY A 16 7.74 -20.23 -25.16
N THR A 17 8.93 -20.69 -24.78
CA THR A 17 9.67 -20.12 -23.64
C THR A 17 10.24 -18.73 -23.92
N LEU A 18 10.67 -18.43 -25.15
CA LEU A 18 11.16 -17.09 -25.50
C LEU A 18 10.04 -16.05 -25.50
N LEU A 19 8.89 -16.38 -26.12
CA LEU A 19 7.72 -15.51 -26.09
C LEU A 19 7.19 -15.29 -24.66
N SER A 20 7.15 -16.33 -23.83
CA SER A 20 6.72 -16.19 -22.44
C SER A 20 7.71 -15.42 -21.58
N ALA A 21 9.02 -15.52 -21.84
CA ALA A 21 10.03 -14.71 -21.16
C ALA A 21 9.92 -13.23 -21.49
N GLN A 22 9.66 -12.89 -22.76
CA GLN A 22 9.52 -11.50 -23.20
C GLN A 22 8.24 -10.88 -22.63
N ALA A 23 7.11 -11.61 -22.68
CA ALA A 23 5.85 -11.19 -22.08
C ALA A 23 5.96 -10.99 -20.55
N GLN A 24 6.68 -11.88 -19.85
CA GLN A 24 6.90 -11.72 -18.41
C GLN A 24 7.76 -10.49 -18.06
N LYS A 25 8.74 -10.16 -18.91
CA LYS A 25 9.58 -8.97 -18.72
C LYS A 25 8.78 -7.69 -18.88
N GLU A 26 7.98 -7.58 -19.95
CA GLU A 26 7.09 -6.42 -20.18
C GLU A 26 6.07 -6.28 -19.04
N ALA A 27 5.43 -7.39 -18.63
CA ALA A 27 4.52 -7.39 -17.48
C ALA A 27 5.19 -6.93 -16.17
N GLY A 28 6.48 -7.24 -15.97
CA GLY A 28 7.25 -6.78 -14.83
C GLY A 28 7.55 -5.28 -14.85
N GLU A 29 7.87 -4.73 -16.02
CA GLU A 29 8.12 -3.30 -16.23
C GLU A 29 6.82 -2.48 -16.05
N GLU A 30 5.71 -2.96 -16.61
CA GLU A 30 4.38 -2.37 -16.40
C GLU A 30 3.95 -2.41 -14.93
N ALA A 31 4.18 -3.54 -14.24
CA ALA A 31 3.89 -3.66 -12.82
C ALA A 31 4.72 -2.67 -11.97
N GLU A 32 5.98 -2.44 -12.33
CA GLU A 32 6.81 -1.44 -11.66
C GLU A 32 6.32 0.00 -11.92
N ALA A 33 5.95 0.31 -13.16
CA ALA A 33 5.39 1.62 -13.52
C ALA A 33 4.06 1.88 -12.80
N ALA A 34 3.15 0.90 -12.79
CA ALA A 34 1.88 0.96 -12.07
C ALA A 34 2.10 1.12 -10.55
N ALA A 35 3.09 0.42 -9.98
CA ALA A 35 3.43 0.58 -8.57
C ALA A 35 3.96 1.98 -8.24
N LYS A 36 4.78 2.59 -9.12
CA LYS A 36 5.23 3.98 -8.96
C LYS A 36 4.06 4.97 -9.03
N ALA A 37 3.15 4.80 -9.99
CA ALA A 37 1.96 5.63 -10.10
C ALA A 37 1.06 5.51 -8.85
N ASN A 38 0.83 4.28 -8.37
CA ASN A 38 0.08 4.02 -7.14
C ASN A 38 0.76 4.65 -5.91
N ALA A 39 2.09 4.61 -5.83
CA ALA A 39 2.84 5.22 -4.75
C ALA A 39 2.71 6.75 -4.74
N LEU A 40 2.73 7.39 -5.92
CA LEU A 40 2.49 8.83 -6.06
C LEU A 40 1.07 9.19 -5.65
N GLN A 41 0.07 8.42 -6.10
CA GLN A 41 -1.33 8.63 -5.74
C GLN A 41 -1.54 8.48 -4.22
N ALA A 42 -0.94 7.46 -3.61
CA ALA A 42 -1.02 7.27 -2.16
C ALA A 42 -0.33 8.39 -1.38
N ALA A 43 0.80 8.92 -1.87
CA ALA A 43 1.45 10.08 -1.27
C ALA A 43 0.58 11.34 -1.35
N GLU A 44 -0.16 11.52 -2.44
CA GLU A 44 -1.11 12.64 -2.58
C GLU A 44 -2.33 12.46 -1.67
N ASN A 45 -2.91 11.25 -1.61
CA ASN A 45 -3.99 10.93 -0.68
C ASN A 45 -3.56 11.17 0.78
N ALA A 46 -2.35 10.74 1.15
CA ALA A 46 -1.74 11.00 2.45
C ALA A 46 -1.64 12.51 2.75
N ARG A 47 -1.26 13.33 1.76
CA ARG A 47 -1.24 14.80 1.89
C ARG A 47 -2.63 15.38 2.08
N ILE A 48 -3.62 14.92 1.30
CA ILE A 48 -5.01 15.37 1.40
C ILE A 48 -5.57 15.06 2.79
N VAL A 49 -5.41 13.83 3.28
CA VAL A 49 -5.87 13.41 4.61
C VAL A 49 -5.25 14.28 5.70
N ARG A 50 -3.93 14.53 5.64
CA ARG A 50 -3.25 15.41 6.59
C ARG A 50 -3.77 16.85 6.53
N ALA A 51 -3.99 17.38 5.31
CA ALA A 51 -4.51 18.72 5.13
C ALA A 51 -5.96 18.84 5.63
N GLU A 52 -6.80 17.82 5.40
CA GLU A 52 -8.15 17.75 5.95
C GLU A 52 -8.16 17.65 7.47
N GLY A 53 -7.29 16.82 8.06
CA GLY A 53 -7.11 16.73 9.51
C GLY A 53 -6.81 18.09 10.12
N ARG A 54 -5.84 18.82 9.56
CA ARG A 54 -5.51 20.19 9.99
C ARG A 54 -6.69 21.16 9.85
N LYS A 55 -7.44 21.09 8.75
CA LYS A 55 -8.65 21.92 8.56
C LYS A 55 -9.74 21.59 9.58
N ARG A 56 -9.94 20.30 9.90
CA ARG A 56 -10.90 19.83 10.91
C ARG A 56 -10.49 20.29 12.31
N ALA A 57 -9.21 20.13 12.68
CA ALA A 57 -8.65 20.63 13.93
C ALA A 57 -8.86 22.15 14.07
N ALA A 58 -8.57 22.93 13.03
CA ALA A 58 -8.81 24.37 13.05
C ALA A 58 -10.30 24.75 13.19
N ARG A 59 -11.21 23.91 12.68
CA ARG A 59 -12.66 24.09 12.91
C ARG A 59 -13.04 23.77 14.35
N ALA A 60 -12.47 22.72 14.95
CA ALA A 60 -12.70 22.35 16.34
C ALA A 60 -12.26 23.47 17.29
N VAL A 61 -11.06 24.02 17.10
CA VAL A 61 -10.58 25.20 17.87
C VAL A 61 -11.57 26.37 17.79
N ARG A 62 -12.01 26.73 16.57
CA ARG A 62 -13.00 27.80 16.39
C ARG A 62 -14.35 27.48 17.03
N GLY A 63 -14.74 26.21 17.05
CA GLY A 63 -15.95 25.73 17.73
C GLY A 63 -15.85 25.88 19.24
N GLY A 64 -14.74 25.44 19.84
CA GLY A 64 -14.45 25.59 21.26
C GLY A 64 -14.42 27.05 21.70
N GLU A 65 -13.76 27.92 20.94
CA GLU A 65 -13.73 29.37 21.23
C GLU A 65 -15.13 30.00 21.17
N ARG A 66 -15.97 29.59 20.21
CA ARG A 66 -17.38 30.04 20.15
C ARG A 66 -18.16 29.55 21.36
N LEU A 67 -18.02 28.29 21.74
CA LEU A 67 -18.69 27.71 22.90
C LEU A 67 -18.27 28.44 24.19
N LYS A 68 -16.98 28.67 24.37
CA LYS A 68 -16.42 29.45 25.48
C LYS A 68 -16.97 30.88 25.51
N SER A 69 -17.08 31.53 24.36
CA SER A 69 -17.70 32.86 24.24
C SER A 69 -19.18 32.83 24.66
N THR A 70 -19.94 31.84 24.20
CA THR A 70 -21.35 31.65 24.60
C THR A 70 -21.49 31.38 26.10
N GLN A 71 -20.62 30.54 26.68
CA GLN A 71 -20.61 30.26 28.12
C GLN A 71 -20.31 31.53 28.93
N ARG A 72 -19.30 32.33 28.52
CA ARG A 72 -18.99 33.63 29.15
C ARG A 72 -20.18 34.58 29.09
N ALA A 73 -20.84 34.68 27.94
CA ALA A 73 -22.04 35.52 27.79
C ALA A 73 -23.19 35.03 28.67
N ALA A 74 -23.38 33.71 28.79
CA ALA A 74 -24.40 33.11 29.65
C ALA A 74 -24.14 33.40 31.14
N PHE A 75 -22.90 33.23 31.61
CA PHE A 75 -22.51 33.57 32.98
C PHE A 75 -22.68 35.07 33.28
N GLY A 76 -22.31 35.93 32.32
CA GLY A 76 -22.54 37.37 32.42
C GLY A 76 -24.03 37.73 32.53
N LYS A 77 -24.90 37.05 31.78
CA LYS A 77 -26.35 37.26 31.83
C LYS A 77 -26.97 36.78 33.15
N SER A 78 -26.45 35.70 33.75
CA SER A 78 -26.96 35.16 35.02
C SER A 78 -26.42 35.88 36.25
N GLY A 79 -25.52 36.86 36.10
CA GLY A 79 -24.89 37.57 37.22
C GLY A 79 -23.89 36.70 37.99
N VAL A 80 -23.49 35.55 37.44
CA VAL A 80 -22.50 34.66 38.03
C VAL A 80 -21.11 35.24 37.78
N LEU A 81 -20.37 35.53 38.86
CA LEU A 81 -18.97 35.92 38.76
C LEU A 81 -18.16 34.78 38.14
N LEU A 82 -17.27 35.11 37.20
CA LEU A 82 -16.35 34.15 36.55
C LEU A 82 -15.25 33.70 37.52
N THR A 83 -15.64 33.11 38.64
CA THR A 83 -14.77 32.64 39.72
C THR A 83 -15.30 31.31 40.24
N GLY A 84 -14.42 30.36 40.58
CA GLY A 84 -14.82 29.03 41.02
C GLY A 84 -15.38 28.18 39.87
N SER A 85 -16.56 27.58 40.05
CA SER A 85 -17.15 26.59 39.13
C SER A 85 -17.36 27.11 37.69
N ALA A 86 -17.65 28.40 37.52
CA ALA A 86 -17.78 28.98 36.18
C ALA A 86 -16.43 28.98 35.43
N GLN A 87 -15.33 29.23 36.13
CA GLN A 87 -13.99 29.19 35.54
C GLN A 87 -13.53 27.75 35.25
N GLU A 88 -13.89 26.80 36.12
CA GLU A 88 -13.68 25.37 35.88
C GLU A 88 -14.40 24.88 34.62
N ILE A 89 -15.65 25.31 34.37
CA ILE A 89 -16.39 24.96 33.15
C ILE A 89 -15.69 25.49 31.89
N LEU A 90 -15.17 26.72 31.93
CA LEU A 90 -14.42 27.27 30.80
C LEU A 90 -13.09 26.53 30.58
N ALA A 91 -12.38 26.21 31.65
CA ALA A 91 -11.13 25.45 31.60
C ALA A 91 -11.35 24.02 31.08
N GLU A 92 -12.44 23.38 31.49
CA GLU A 92 -12.84 22.06 31.00
C GLU A 92 -13.19 22.11 29.51
N THR A 93 -13.86 23.18 29.06
CA THR A 93 -14.15 23.38 27.64
C THR A 93 -12.87 23.52 26.82
N ASP A 94 -11.86 24.24 27.33
CA ASP A 94 -10.54 24.34 26.69
C ASP A 94 -9.83 22.97 26.66
N ARG A 95 -9.89 22.18 27.75
CA ARG A 95 -9.32 20.83 27.82
C ARG A 95 -9.96 19.89 26.79
N VAL A 96 -11.29 19.81 26.77
CA VAL A 96 -12.04 18.98 25.82
C VAL A 96 -11.75 19.40 24.38
N THR A 97 -11.67 20.71 24.11
CA THR A 97 -11.33 21.20 22.76
C THR A 97 -9.91 20.80 22.36
N ALA A 98 -8.95 20.83 23.29
CA ALA A 98 -7.58 20.39 23.02
C ALA A 98 -7.51 18.88 22.75
N GLU A 99 -8.22 18.08 23.53
CA GLU A 99 -8.34 16.62 23.33
C GLU A 99 -8.96 16.28 21.97
N ASP A 100 -10.03 16.97 21.57
CA ASP A 100 -10.66 16.79 20.26
C ASP A 100 -9.69 17.14 19.12
N VAL A 101 -8.92 18.21 19.27
CA VAL A 101 -7.91 18.62 18.28
C VAL A 101 -6.82 17.56 18.16
N GLU A 102 -6.30 17.08 19.28
CA GLU A 102 -5.28 16.03 19.32
C GLU A 102 -5.79 14.72 18.69
N ALA A 103 -7.02 14.32 19.03
CA ALA A 103 -7.65 13.13 18.44
C ALA A 103 -7.80 13.26 16.92
N ILE A 104 -8.23 14.41 16.41
CA ILE A 104 -8.34 14.67 14.96
C ILE A 104 -6.98 14.59 14.28
N LEU A 105 -5.96 15.21 14.86
CA LEU A 105 -4.60 15.21 14.29
C LEU A 105 -4.03 13.79 14.28
N THR A 106 -4.13 13.08 15.39
CA THR A 106 -3.67 11.69 15.52
C THR A 106 -4.38 10.78 14.52
N ALA A 107 -5.71 10.88 14.39
CA ALA A 107 -6.47 10.10 13.41
C ALA A 107 -6.02 10.39 11.97
N SER A 108 -5.70 11.66 11.66
CA SER A 108 -5.20 12.04 10.34
C SER A 108 -3.79 11.52 10.07
N GLU A 109 -2.94 11.43 11.09
CA GLU A 109 -1.59 10.87 10.99
C GLU A 109 -1.63 9.35 10.82
N THR A 110 -2.51 8.66 11.54
CA THR A 110 -2.76 7.22 11.36
C THR A 110 -3.26 6.94 9.94
N GLY A 111 -4.26 7.69 9.46
CA GLY A 111 -4.74 7.55 8.08
C GLY A 111 -3.66 7.82 7.04
N GLN A 112 -2.79 8.82 7.29
CA GLN A 112 -1.61 9.08 6.45
C GLN A 112 -0.67 7.87 6.40
N ALA A 113 -0.38 7.27 7.56
CA ALA A 113 0.49 6.12 7.69
C ALA A 113 -0.06 4.89 6.96
N GLU A 114 -1.38 4.66 6.99
CA GLU A 114 -2.04 3.58 6.27
C GLU A 114 -1.83 3.67 4.75
N PHE A 115 -2.06 4.85 4.15
CA PHE A 115 -1.83 5.04 2.71
C PHE A 115 -0.36 4.82 2.32
N LEU A 116 0.57 5.34 3.11
CA LEU A 116 2.00 5.15 2.85
C LEU A 116 2.43 3.69 3.03
N PHE A 117 1.87 3.01 4.03
CA PHE A 117 2.12 1.59 4.27
C PHE A 117 1.60 0.74 3.11
N GLU A 118 0.37 0.96 2.65
CA GLU A 118 -0.21 0.26 1.50
C GLU A 118 0.63 0.48 0.23
N ALA A 119 1.04 1.73 -0.03
CA ALA A 119 1.94 2.04 -1.15
C ALA A 119 3.28 1.30 -1.04
N SER A 120 3.84 1.24 0.16
CA SER A 120 5.09 0.52 0.40
C SER A 120 4.94 -0.99 0.15
N GLN A 121 3.80 -1.58 0.55
CA GLN A 121 3.49 -2.98 0.30
C GLN A 121 3.35 -3.26 -1.19
N ARG A 122 2.55 -2.46 -1.92
CA ARG A 122 2.38 -2.59 -3.37
C ARG A 122 3.72 -2.45 -4.11
N THR A 123 4.57 -1.52 -3.67
CA THR A 123 5.92 -1.35 -4.24
C THR A 123 6.81 -2.56 -3.98
N ARG A 124 6.76 -3.17 -2.79
CA ARG A 124 7.50 -4.40 -2.48
C ARG A 124 6.99 -5.57 -3.31
N GLN A 125 5.68 -5.74 -3.43
CA GLN A 125 5.05 -6.77 -4.25
C GLN A 125 5.44 -6.63 -5.72
N ALA A 126 5.40 -5.41 -6.27
CA ALA A 126 5.82 -5.14 -7.64
C ALA A 126 7.31 -5.43 -7.88
N LYS A 127 8.19 -5.02 -6.95
CA LYS A 127 9.62 -5.36 -7.03
C LYS A 127 9.86 -6.87 -6.93
N ALA A 128 9.12 -7.56 -6.07
CA ALA A 128 9.19 -9.02 -5.96
C ALA A 128 8.70 -9.69 -7.26
N ALA A 129 7.59 -9.22 -7.84
CA ALA A 129 7.06 -9.69 -9.11
C ALA A 129 8.04 -9.44 -10.26
N ALA A 130 8.65 -8.25 -10.35
CA ALA A 130 9.67 -7.94 -11.34
C ALA A 130 10.93 -8.81 -11.19
N ARG A 131 11.35 -9.13 -9.96
CA ARG A 131 12.44 -10.09 -9.71
C ARG A 131 12.03 -11.50 -10.10
N ALA A 132 10.83 -11.93 -9.74
CA ALA A 132 10.29 -13.23 -10.10
C ALA A 132 10.19 -13.37 -11.62
N ALA A 133 9.72 -12.35 -12.33
CA ALA A 133 9.65 -12.33 -13.80
C ALA A 133 11.02 -12.43 -14.48
N LYS A 134 12.10 -11.97 -13.82
CA LYS A 134 13.48 -12.15 -14.33
C LYS A 134 14.02 -13.56 -14.07
N ILE A 135 13.63 -14.18 -12.96
CA ILE A 135 14.13 -15.50 -12.52
C ILE A 135 13.28 -16.65 -13.09
N ALA A 136 11.98 -16.45 -13.26
CA ALA A 136 11.04 -17.47 -13.73
C ALA A 136 11.39 -18.03 -15.12
N PRO A 137 11.87 -17.24 -16.11
CA PRO A 137 12.37 -17.77 -17.36
C PRO A 137 13.59 -18.66 -17.17
N LEU A 138 14.53 -18.27 -16.30
CA LEU A 138 15.72 -19.06 -15.98
C LEU A 138 15.33 -20.38 -15.29
N ALA A 139 14.41 -20.34 -14.33
CA ALA A 139 13.89 -21.52 -13.66
C ALA A 139 13.12 -22.44 -14.62
N THR A 140 12.37 -21.87 -15.57
CA THR A 140 11.65 -22.63 -16.60
C THR A 140 12.61 -23.28 -17.59
N LEU A 141 13.67 -22.59 -17.99
CA LEU A 141 14.73 -23.15 -18.84
C LEU A 141 15.49 -24.29 -18.14
N VAL A 142 15.86 -24.11 -16.87
CA VAL A 142 16.57 -25.15 -16.09
C VAL A 142 15.67 -26.37 -15.84
N SER A 143 14.40 -26.16 -15.46
CA SER A 143 13.47 -27.28 -15.24
C SER A 143 13.06 -27.97 -16.55
N GLY A 144 12.93 -27.21 -17.65
CA GLY A 144 12.75 -27.74 -18.99
C GLY A 144 13.94 -28.59 -19.44
N ALA A 145 15.16 -28.11 -19.22
CA ALA A 145 16.40 -28.84 -19.51
C ALA A 145 16.54 -30.11 -18.65
N GLY A 146 16.18 -30.06 -17.36
CA GLY A 146 16.15 -31.23 -16.49
C GLY A 146 15.16 -32.29 -16.95
N LYS A 147 13.94 -31.89 -17.37
CA LYS A 147 12.96 -32.81 -17.94
C LYS A 147 13.40 -33.37 -19.30
N ALA A 148 14.05 -32.56 -20.14
CA ALA A 148 14.60 -33.02 -21.41
C ALA A 148 15.78 -33.99 -21.21
N ALA A 149 16.65 -33.74 -20.21
CA ALA A 149 17.76 -34.63 -19.86
C ALA A 149 17.27 -35.96 -19.28
N ILE A 150 16.25 -35.95 -18.43
CA ILE A 150 15.59 -37.17 -17.92
C ILE A 150 14.89 -37.93 -19.06
N ALA A 151 14.26 -37.23 -20.00
CA ALA A 151 13.64 -37.85 -21.17
C ALA A 151 14.66 -38.42 -22.18
N LEU A 152 15.87 -37.85 -22.23
CA LEU A 152 16.99 -38.31 -23.06
C LEU A 152 17.85 -39.38 -22.38
N GLN A 153 17.66 -39.64 -21.08
CA GLN A 153 18.34 -40.72 -20.37
C GLN A 153 17.69 -42.04 -20.83
N PRO A 154 18.32 -42.80 -21.76
CA PRO A 154 17.73 -44.06 -22.19
C PRO A 154 17.81 -45.02 -21.01
N ALA A 155 16.75 -45.80 -20.82
CA ALA A 155 16.64 -46.84 -19.83
C ALA A 155 17.86 -47.79 -19.86
N PHE A 156 18.91 -47.48 -19.08
CA PHE A 156 19.89 -48.45 -18.62
C PHE A 156 19.18 -49.34 -17.59
N GLN A 157 18.31 -50.22 -18.08
CA GLN A 157 17.90 -51.39 -17.31
C GLN A 157 19.08 -52.37 -17.38
N PRO A 158 19.81 -52.62 -16.28
CA PRO A 158 20.67 -53.79 -16.24
C PRO A 158 19.75 -55.01 -16.34
N LYS A 159 19.81 -55.72 -17.47
CA LYS A 159 19.19 -57.04 -17.60
C LYS A 159 19.89 -57.95 -16.58
N VAL A 160 19.16 -58.38 -15.57
CA VAL A 160 19.52 -59.52 -14.69
C VAL A 160 18.93 -60.77 -15.32
#